data_AF-A0A7J2HPI4-F1
#
_entry.id   AF-A0A7J2HPI4-F1
#
_cell.length_a   1.000
_cell.length_b   1.000
_cell.length_c   1.000
_cell.angle_alpha   90.00
_cell.angle_beta   90.00
_cell.angle_gamma   90.00
#
_symmetry.space_group_name_H-M   'P 1'
#
loop_
_entity.id
_entity.type
_entity.pdbx_description
1 polymer ?
#
loop_
_entity_poly.entity_id
_entity_poly.type
_entity_poly.pdbx_seq_one_letter_code
_entity_poly.pdbx_strand_id
1 'polypeptide(L)' 'RKVVIVTVPASEKGIAIGKDGKNISRARILAKRYFDVDWVTIV' A
#
# COMPACT_ATOMS: atom_id res chain seq x y z
N ARG A 1 -4.70 -13.03 9.97
CA ARG A 1 -4.00 -11.74 9.82
C ARG A 1 -3.25 -11.76 8.49
N LYS A 2 -3.78 -11.11 7.44
CA LYS A 2 -3.16 -11.08 6.10
C LYS A 2 -2.35 -9.80 5.92
N VAL A 3 -1.09 -9.93 5.50
CA VAL A 3 -0.17 -8.80 5.28
C VAL A 3 0.34 -8.84 3.86
N VAL A 4 0.34 -7.69 3.19
CA VAL A 4 0.89 -7.50 1.85
C VAL A 4 2.11 -6.61 1.94
N ILE A 5 3.18 -7.06 1.29
CA ILE A 5 4.46 -6.37 1.21
C ILE A 5 4.64 -5.97 -0.25
N VAL A 6 4.77 -4.66 -0.50
CA VAL A 6 4.98 -4.11 -1.82
C VAL A 6 6.40 -3.59 -1.90
N THR A 7 7.23 -4.25 -2.68
CA THR A 7 8.60 -3.79 -2.95
C THR A 7 8.56 -2.78 -4.09
N VAL A 8 9.10 -1.59 -3.86
CA VAL A 8 9.25 -0.56 -4.90
C VAL A 8 10.67 -0.03 -4.91
N PRO A 9 11.19 0.35 -6.10
CA PRO A 9 12.45 1.07 -6.18
C PRO A 9 12.45 2.30 -5.26
N ALA A 10 13.58 2.59 -4.62
CA ALA A 10 13.70 3.71 -3.69
C ALA A 10 13.35 5.06 -4.36
N SER A 11 13.70 5.21 -5.65
CA SER A 11 13.34 6.36 -6.48
C SER A 11 11.84 6.55 -6.68
N GLU A 12 11.04 5.49 -6.54
CA GLU A 12 9.60 5.48 -6.84
C GLU A 12 8.73 5.42 -5.58
N LYS A 13 9.31 5.26 -4.39
CA LYS A 13 8.55 5.19 -3.13
C LYS A 13 7.61 6.37 -2.92
N GLY A 14 8.03 7.58 -3.30
CA GLY A 14 7.19 8.78 -3.23
C GLY A 14 5.92 8.67 -4.08
N ILE A 15 6.03 8.08 -5.28
CA ILE A 15 4.91 7.87 -6.20
C ILE A 15 3.96 6.79 -5.64
N ALA A 16 4.53 5.71 -5.10
CA ALA A 16 3.78 4.61 -4.50
C ALA A 16 2.97 5.06 -3.26
N ILE A 17 3.55 5.91 -2.41
CA ILE A 17 2.86 6.50 -1.26
C ILE A 17 1.81 7.53 -1.73
N GLY A 18 2.18 8.34 -2.73
CA GLY A 18 1.40 9.45 -3.25
C GLY A 18 1.43 10.67 -2.32
N LYS A 19 0.98 11.83 -2.82
CA LYS A 19 0.87 13.06 -2.03
C LYS A 19 0.01 12.80 -0.78
N ASP A 20 0.53 13.17 0.39
CA ASP A 20 -0.09 12.96 1.70
C ASP A 20 -0.51 11.49 1.98
N GLY A 21 0.13 10.51 1.34
CA GLY A 21 -0.21 9.10 1.51
C GLY A 21 -1.52 8.66 0.83
N LYS A 22 -2.04 9.45 -0.12
CA LYS A 22 -3.32 9.19 -0.79
C LYS A 22 -3.36 7.83 -1.50
N ASN A 23 -2.27 7.43 -2.15
CA ASN A 23 -2.22 6.16 -2.91
C ASN A 23 -2.18 4.96 -1.97
N ILE A 24 -1.29 4.95 -0.98
CA ILE A 24 -1.19 3.84 -0.02
C ILE A 24 -2.48 3.69 0.81
N SER A 25 -3.15 4.80 1.15
CA SER A 25 -4.42 4.78 1.87
C SER A 25 -5.53 4.14 1.04
N ARG A 26 -5.63 4.50 -0.25
CA ARG A 26 -6.56 3.85 -1.19
C ARG A 26 -6.26 2.37 -1.37
N ALA A 27 -4.98 2.02 -1.51
CA ALA A 27 -4.56 0.62 -1.65
C ALA A 27 -4.98 -0.21 -0.44
N ARG A 28 -4.83 0.31 0.79
CA ARG A 28 -5.29 -0.36 2.02
C ARG A 28 -6.81 -0.62 2.02
N ILE A 29 -7.61 0.37 1.63
CA ILE A 29 -9.08 0.24 1.56
C ILE A 29 -9.47 -0.84 0.55
N LEU A 30 -8.88 -0.82 -0.65
CA LEU A 30 -9.16 -1.81 -1.71
C LEU A 30 -8.70 -3.21 -1.30
N ALA A 31 -7.51 -3.32 -0.73
CA ALA A 31 -6.95 -4.59 -0.26
C ALA A 31 -7.82 -5.22 0.83
N LYS A 32 -8.33 -4.42 1.78
CA LYS A 32 -9.27 -4.91 2.79
C LYS A 32 -10.60 -5.33 2.15
N ARG A 33 -11.16 -4.51 1.26
CA ARG A 33 -12.47 -4.74 0.63
C ARG A 33 -12.52 -6.02 -0.20
N TYR A 34 -11.51 -6.27 -1.03
CA TYR A 34 -11.56 -7.35 -2.03
C TYR A 34 -10.79 -8.60 -1.61
N PHE A 35 -9.81 -8.48 -0.71
CA PHE A 35 -8.89 -9.57 -0.38
C PHE A 35 -8.81 -9.87 1.12
N ASP A 36 -9.54 -9.12 1.94
CA ASP A 36 -9.52 -9.20 3.40
C ASP A 36 -8.09 -9.05 3.97
N VAL A 37 -7.32 -8.13 3.40
CA VAL A 37 -5.96 -7.82 3.86
C VAL A 37 -6.00 -6.84 5.03
N ASP A 38 -5.36 -7.20 6.13
CA ASP A 38 -5.35 -6.39 7.35
C ASP A 38 -4.25 -5.31 7.34
N TRP A 39 -3.16 -5.54 6.60
CA TRP A 39 -2.05 -4.61 6.54
C TRP A 39 -1.35 -4.59 5.19
N VAL A 40 -1.00 -3.38 4.73
CA VAL A 40 -0.20 -3.17 3.51
C VAL A 40 0.99 -2.29 3.87
N THR A 41 2.20 -2.76 3.58
CA THR A 41 3.44 -2.02 3.79
C THR A 41 4.25 -1.94 2.51
N ILE A 42 4.93 -0.80 2.33
CA ILE A 42 5.86 -0.57 1.23
C ILE A 42 7.27 -0.75 1.76
N VAL A 43 8.11 -1.48 1.02
CA VAL A 43 9.52 -1.77 1.36
C VAL A 43 10.45 -1.32 0.26
#